data_AF-A0AAV4I137-F1
#
_entry.id   AF-A0AAV4I137-F1
#
_cell.length_a   1.000
_cell.length_b   1.000
_cell.length_c   1.000
_cell.angle_alpha   90.00
_cell.angle_beta   90.00
_cell.angle_gamma   90.00
#
_symmetry.space_group_name_H-M   'P 1'
#
loop_
_entity.id
_entity.type
_entity.pdbx_description
1 polymer ?
#
loop_
_entity_poly.entity_id
_entity_poly.type
_entity_poly.pdbx_seq_one_letter_code
_entity_poly.pdbx_strand_id
1 'polypeptide(L)'
;MLGLKLTDKISCKKIRNKTQVSDIAQYIAKQKWKWAGHMARPQDNRWTLRVTEWKPRNGKRSRGRQARRWRDDIVRTMGNTWTREAKDKEEWRRGAEGLILQWMGGA
;
A
#
# COMPACT_ATOMS: atom_id res chain seq x y z
N MET A 1 20.58 -19.48 -7.58
CA MET A 1 20.14 -18.53 -8.63
C MET A 1 19.89 -19.29 -9.93
N LEU A 2 18.96 -18.85 -10.79
CA LEU A 2 18.51 -19.59 -11.99
C LEU A 2 19.54 -19.75 -13.12
N GLY A 3 20.77 -19.24 -12.98
CA GLY A 3 21.84 -19.38 -13.99
C GLY A 3 21.56 -18.68 -15.33
N LEU A 4 20.57 -17.78 -15.38
CA LEU A 4 20.14 -17.11 -16.62
C LEU A 4 21.05 -15.94 -16.99
N LYS A 5 21.26 -15.77 -18.28
CA LYS A 5 21.98 -14.64 -18.87
C LYS A 5 21.01 -13.75 -19.67
N LEU A 6 21.37 -12.47 -19.87
CA LEU A 6 20.59 -11.55 -20.71
C LEU A 6 20.44 -12.04 -22.16
N THR A 7 21.43 -12.81 -22.64
CA THR A 7 21.44 -13.45 -23.97
C THR A 7 20.32 -14.47 -24.17
N ASP A 8 19.82 -15.08 -23.09
CA ASP A 8 18.77 -16.11 -23.17
C ASP A 8 17.41 -15.50 -23.55
N LYS A 9 17.28 -14.15 -23.51
CA LYS A 9 16.07 -13.38 -23.88
C LYS A 9 14.78 -13.94 -23.27
N ILE A 10 14.88 -14.49 -22.05
CA ILE A 10 13.74 -15.05 -21.33
C ILE A 10 12.89 -13.90 -20.78
N SER A 11 11.58 -13.95 -21.02
CA SER A 11 10.66 -12.93 -20.52
C SER A 11 10.58 -12.93 -18.98
N CYS A 12 10.42 -11.75 -18.39
CA CYS A 12 10.21 -11.59 -16.95
C CYS A 12 9.01 -12.41 -16.45
N LYS A 13 7.96 -12.58 -17.27
CA LYS A 13 6.80 -13.43 -16.95
C LYS A 13 7.21 -14.89 -16.75
N LYS A 14 8.07 -15.43 -17.63
CA LYS A 14 8.57 -16.81 -17.52
C LYS A 14 9.49 -17.00 -16.32
N ILE A 15 10.30 -16.00 -15.98
CA ILE A 15 11.14 -16.00 -14.78
C ILE A 15 10.27 -16.01 -13.52
N ARG A 16 9.30 -15.09 -13.41
CA ARG A 16 8.38 -15.02 -12.26
C ARG A 16 7.57 -16.31 -12.08
N ASN A 17 7.10 -16.91 -13.17
CA ASN A 17 6.40 -18.21 -13.12
C ASN A 17 7.31 -19.34 -12.61
N LYS A 18 8.60 -19.33 -12.94
CA LYS A 18 9.55 -20.32 -12.42
C LYS A 18 9.92 -20.09 -10.95
N THR A 19 10.10 -18.83 -10.55
CA THR A 19 10.52 -18.50 -9.18
C THR A 19 9.37 -18.44 -8.19
N GLN A 20 8.12 -18.45 -8.65
CA GLN A 20 6.92 -18.27 -7.82
C GLN A 20 7.00 -16.99 -6.96
N VAL A 21 7.70 -15.98 -7.47
CA VAL A 21 7.87 -14.70 -6.76
C VAL A 21 6.56 -13.94 -6.87
N SER A 22 6.00 -13.59 -5.71
CA SER A 22 4.80 -12.77 -5.60
C SER A 22 5.01 -11.42 -6.30
N ASP A 23 3.95 -10.92 -6.94
CA ASP A 23 4.03 -9.63 -7.60
C ASP A 23 4.34 -8.50 -6.59
N ILE A 24 5.27 -7.62 -6.98
CA ILE A 24 5.77 -6.57 -6.10
C ILE A 24 4.68 -5.56 -5.74
N ALA A 25 3.72 -5.28 -6.62
CA ALA A 25 2.62 -4.38 -6.33
C ALA A 25 1.69 -4.96 -5.25
N GLN A 26 1.43 -6.28 -5.30
CA GLN A 26 0.68 -6.97 -4.25
C GLN A 26 1.40 -6.92 -2.91
N TYR A 27 2.72 -7.14 -2.93
CA TYR A 27 3.53 -7.05 -1.72
C TYR A 27 3.47 -5.65 -1.12
N ILE A 28 3.69 -4.61 -1.92
CA ILE A 28 3.63 -3.21 -1.48
C ILE A 28 2.24 -2.87 -0.93
N ALA A 29 1.17 -3.26 -1.62
CA ALA A 29 -0.20 -3.03 -1.15
C ALA A 29 -0.45 -3.70 0.20
N LYS A 30 -0.01 -4.95 0.38
CA LYS A 30 -0.11 -5.68 1.66
C LYS A 30 0.67 -5.00 2.79
N GLN A 31 1.88 -4.53 2.52
CA GLN A 31 2.69 -3.81 3.52
C GLN A 31 2.06 -2.46 3.87
N LYS A 32 1.57 -1.72 2.87
CA LYS A 32 0.85 -0.46 3.07
C LYS A 32 -0.38 -0.65 3.95
N TRP A 33 -1.14 -1.72 3.72
CA TRP A 33 -2.29 -2.08 4.53
C TRP A 33 -1.93 -2.40 5.98
N LYS A 34 -0.88 -3.21 6.20
CA LYS A 34 -0.36 -3.50 7.54
C LYS A 34 0.08 -2.23 8.27
N TRP A 35 0.78 -1.34 7.57
CA TRP A 35 1.25 -0.08 8.12
C TRP A 35 0.10 0.82 8.56
N ALA A 36 -0.94 0.94 7.73
CA ALA A 36 -2.15 1.70 8.08
C ALA A 36 -2.84 1.15 9.35
N GLY A 37 -2.98 -0.17 9.45
CA GLY A 37 -3.50 -0.82 10.65
C GLY A 37 -2.61 -0.59 11.88
N HIS A 38 -1.30 -0.60 11.72
CA HIS A 38 -0.35 -0.26 12.78
C HIS A 38 -0.46 1.20 13.21
N MET A 39 -0.72 2.12 12.28
CA MET A 39 -0.86 3.55 12.56
C MET A 39 -2.15 3.90 13.30
N ALA A 40 -3.25 3.19 13.04
CA ALA A 40 -4.57 3.52 13.58
C ALA A 40 -4.81 3.05 15.02
N ARG A 41 -3.98 2.14 15.55
CA ARG A 41 -4.18 1.52 16.88
C ARG A 41 -3.53 2.29 18.04
N PRO A 42 -2.31 2.83 17.93
CA PRO A 42 -1.69 3.64 18.98
C PRO A 42 -2.54 4.87 19.29
N GLN A 43 -2.74 5.15 20.57
CA GLN A 43 -3.50 6.30 21.10
C GLN A 43 -2.57 7.35 21.75
N ASP A 44 -1.34 6.93 21.98
CA ASP A 44 -0.18 7.71 22.35
C ASP A 44 0.27 8.52 21.14
N ASN A 45 0.22 9.85 21.26
CA ASN A 45 0.51 10.90 20.26
C ASN A 45 1.92 10.81 19.64
N ARG A 46 2.23 9.69 18.98
CA ARG A 46 3.56 9.34 18.47
C ARG A 46 3.91 10.22 17.29
N TRP A 47 5.20 10.57 17.22
CA TRP A 47 5.78 11.29 16.09
C TRP A 47 5.48 10.64 14.74
N THR A 48 5.48 9.30 14.68
CA THR A 48 5.16 8.56 13.46
C THR A 48 3.79 8.91 12.89
N LEU A 49 2.76 9.01 13.74
CA LEU A 49 1.41 9.39 13.32
C LEU A 49 1.40 10.86 12.89
N ARG A 50 1.99 11.74 13.71
CA ARG A 50 2.05 13.18 13.43
C ARG A 50 2.71 13.46 12.09
N VAL A 51 3.87 12.87 11.80
CA VAL A 51 4.60 13.04 10.52
C VAL A 51 3.82 12.48 9.33
N THR A 52 3.20 11.32 9.50
CA THR A 52 2.50 10.63 8.41
C THR A 52 1.18 11.30 8.04
N GLU A 53 0.46 11.85 9.01
CA GLU A 53 -0.81 12.56 8.80
C GLU A 53 -0.63 14.06 8.56
N TRP A 54 0.58 14.59 8.78
CA TRP A 54 0.84 16.02 8.70
C TRP A 54 0.41 16.60 7.36
N LYS A 55 -0.44 17.63 7.43
CA LYS A 55 -0.88 18.42 6.28
C LYS A 55 -0.56 19.88 6.55
N PRO A 56 0.19 20.57 5.68
CA PRO A 56 0.35 22.02 5.76
C PRO A 56 -1.03 22.69 5.68
N ARG A 57 -1.40 23.47 6.70
CA ARG A 57 -2.71 24.16 6.76
C ARG A 57 -2.87 25.18 5.63
N ASN A 58 -1.79 25.90 5.32
CA ASN A 58 -1.76 26.97 4.33
C ASN A 58 -0.91 26.63 3.09
N GLY A 59 -0.48 25.37 2.94
CA GLY A 59 0.36 24.94 1.83
C GLY A 59 -0.46 24.37 0.67
N LYS A 60 -0.32 24.97 -0.51
CA LYS A 60 -0.77 24.36 -1.77
C LYS A 60 0.33 23.43 -2.29
N ARG A 61 -0.03 22.31 -2.92
CA ARG A 61 0.96 21.52 -3.65
C ARG A 61 1.43 22.29 -4.88
N SER A 62 2.70 22.13 -5.23
CA SER A 62 3.24 22.72 -6.45
C SER A 62 2.48 22.21 -7.68
N ARG A 63 2.36 23.04 -8.71
CA ARG A 63 1.80 22.64 -10.00
C ARG A 63 2.51 21.37 -10.49
N GLY A 64 1.74 20.42 -11.03
CA GLY A 64 2.24 19.12 -11.51
C GLY A 64 2.41 18.03 -10.45
N ARG A 65 2.39 18.33 -9.14
CA ARG A 65 2.37 17.27 -8.11
C ARG A 65 0.95 16.71 -7.99
N GLN A 66 0.84 15.39 -7.98
CA GLN A 66 -0.45 14.71 -7.79
C GLN A 66 -1.10 15.15 -6.47
N ALA A 67 -2.40 15.40 -6.52
CA ALA A 67 -3.20 15.73 -5.34
C ALA A 67 -3.34 14.53 -4.37
N ARG A 68 -3.11 13.31 -4.88
CA ARG A 68 -3.24 12.05 -4.14
C ARG A 68 -2.25 11.95 -2.98
N ARG A 69 -2.69 11.39 -1.87
CA ARG A 69 -1.92 11.11 -0.66
C ARG A 69 -1.86 9.63 -0.39
N TRP A 70 -0.94 9.25 0.50
CA TRP A 70 -0.77 7.87 0.89
C TRP A 70 -2.08 7.25 1.43
N ARG A 71 -2.83 7.99 2.26
CA ARG A 71 -4.10 7.54 2.86
C ARG A 71 -5.27 7.46 1.88
N ASP A 72 -5.20 8.14 0.74
CA ASP A 72 -6.34 8.24 -0.17
C ASP A 72 -6.72 6.87 -0.74
N ASP A 73 -5.76 5.98 -0.90
CA ASP A 73 -6.00 4.61 -1.38
C ASP A 73 -6.77 3.79 -0.34
N ILE A 74 -6.43 4.00 0.93
CA ILE A 74 -7.08 3.33 2.06
C ILE A 74 -8.50 3.88 2.23
N VAL A 75 -8.66 5.20 2.15
CA VAL A 75 -9.97 5.87 2.19
C VAL A 75 -10.84 5.44 1.00
N ARG A 76 -10.26 5.26 -0.18
CA ARG A 76 -11.00 4.77 -1.35
C ARG A 76 -11.46 3.33 -1.18
N THR A 77 -10.71 2.50 -0.45
CA THR A 77 -11.06 1.08 -0.22
C THR A 77 -12.01 0.88 0.96
N MET A 78 -11.87 1.64 2.05
CA MET A 78 -12.62 1.43 3.31
C MET A 78 -13.35 2.66 3.86
N GLY A 79 -13.39 3.75 3.10
CA GLY A 79 -14.05 4.98 3.50
C GLY A 79 -13.26 5.78 4.55
N ASN A 80 -13.85 6.88 5.01
CA ASN A 80 -13.19 7.80 5.94
C ASN A 80 -13.06 7.26 7.38
N THR A 81 -13.85 6.24 7.74
CA THR A 81 -13.86 5.62 9.07
C THR A 81 -12.85 4.48 9.22
N TRP A 82 -11.99 4.26 8.22
CA TRP A 82 -11.02 3.15 8.18
C TRP A 82 -10.13 3.06 9.44
N THR A 83 -9.86 4.18 10.12
CA THR A 83 -9.07 4.18 11.38
C THR A 83 -9.80 3.49 12.53
N ARG A 84 -11.14 3.55 12.56
CA ARG A 84 -11.97 2.83 13.54
C ARG A 84 -12.00 1.34 13.23
N GLU A 85 -12.24 1.00 11.96
CA GLU A 85 -12.26 -0.40 11.48
C GLU A 85 -10.89 -1.07 11.66
N ALA A 86 -9.80 -0.31 11.51
CA ALA A 86 -8.44 -0.76 11.74
C ALA A 86 -8.11 -1.12 13.20
N LYS A 87 -8.99 -0.82 14.17
CA LYS A 87 -8.80 -1.25 15.57
C LYS A 87 -8.96 -2.76 15.71
N ASP A 88 -9.93 -3.35 14.99
CA ASP A 88 -10.05 -4.80 14.89
C ASP A 88 -8.89 -5.35 14.04
N LYS A 89 -8.17 -6.36 14.54
CA LYS A 89 -7.03 -6.94 13.81
C LYS A 89 -7.44 -7.90 12.72
N GLU A 90 -8.47 -8.70 12.98
CA GLU A 90 -8.91 -9.75 12.08
C GLU A 90 -9.73 -9.16 10.94
N GLU A 91 -10.62 -8.22 11.24
CA GLU A 91 -11.36 -7.49 10.22
C GLU A 91 -10.42 -6.67 9.34
N TRP A 92 -9.46 -5.97 9.94
CA TRP A 92 -8.43 -5.28 9.17
C TRP A 92 -7.66 -6.25 8.28
N ARG A 93 -7.24 -7.41 8.77
CA ARG A 93 -6.50 -8.38 7.97
C ARG A 93 -7.31 -8.87 6.76
N ARG A 94 -8.62 -9.11 6.91
CA ARG A 94 -9.52 -9.50 5.81
C ARG A 94 -9.64 -8.40 4.75
N GLY A 95 -9.67 -7.14 5.16
CA GLY A 95 -9.78 -5.99 4.25
C GLY A 95 -8.60 -5.77 3.29
N ALA A 96 -7.46 -6.42 3.52
CA ALA A 96 -6.25 -6.25 2.72
C ALA A 96 -6.45 -6.60 1.23
N GLU A 97 -7.33 -7.57 0.94
CA GLU A 97 -7.62 -8.04 -0.41
C GLU A 97 -8.22 -6.93 -1.29
N GLY A 98 -9.06 -6.06 -0.71
CA GLY A 98 -9.67 -4.94 -1.45
C GLY A 98 -8.65 -3.93 -1.94
N LEU A 99 -7.60 -3.63 -1.15
CA LEU A 99 -6.52 -2.75 -1.60
C LEU A 99 -5.66 -3.42 -2.68
N ILE A 100 -5.39 -4.72 -2.53
CA ILE A 100 -4.62 -5.49 -3.52
C ILE A 100 -5.37 -5.53 -4.85
N LEU A 101 -6.65 -5.89 -4.88
CA LEU A 101 -7.46 -5.94 -6.10
C LEU A 101 -7.53 -4.59 -6.80
N GLN A 102 -7.68 -3.50 -6.04
CA GLN A 102 -7.67 -2.14 -6.59
C GLN A 102 -6.34 -1.77 -7.25
N TRP A 103 -5.22 -2.23 -6.70
CA TRP A 103 -3.89 -1.98 -7.28
C TRP A 103 -3.58 -2.89 -8.47
N MET A 104 -4.19 -4.07 -8.52
CA MET A 104 -4.05 -5.03 -9.62
C MET A 104 -4.99 -4.75 -10.79
N GLY A 105 -6.18 -4.19 -10.55
CA GLY A 105 -7.23 -3.96 -11.55
C GLY A 105 -7.20 -2.59 -12.22
N GLY A 106 -6.19 -1.77 -11.95
CA GLY A 106 -6.02 -0.42 -12.53
C GLY A 106 -5.02 -0.36 -13.69
N ALA A 107 -4.84 -1.46 -14.43
CA ALA A 107 -3.96 -1.56 -15.60
C ALA A 107 -4.76 -1.53 -16.91
#